data_AF-I3U8V8-F1
#
_entry.id   AF-I3U8V8-F1
#
_cell.length_a   1.000
_cell.length_b   1.000
_cell.length_c   1.000
_cell.angle_alpha   90.00
_cell.angle_beta   90.00
_cell.angle_gamma   90.00
#
_symmetry.space_group_name_H-M   'P 1'
#
loop_
_entity.id
_entity.type
_entity.pdbx_description
1 polymer ?
#
loop_
_entity_poly.entity_id
_entity_poly.type
_entity_poly.pdbx_seq_one_letter_code
_entity_poly.pdbx_strand_id
1 'polypeptide(L)' 'MTLFVEVDGTPAAGLQEKLGNVVREETKLRAAIVFVGVGELANDGKVIEDSRSYE' A
#
# COMPACT_ATOMS: atom_id res chain seq x y z
N MET A 1 -7.92 -9.44 3.08
CA MET A 1 -8.04 -7.98 2.86
C MET A 1 -7.49 -7.63 1.49
N THR A 2 -7.71 -6.41 0.99
CA THR A 2 -7.08 -5.92 -0.25
C THR A 2 -6.19 -4.75 0.09
N LEU A 3 -4.96 -4.77 -0.43
CA LEU A 3 -4.03 -3.65 -0.36
C LEU A 3 -3.96 -3.04 -1.76
N PHE A 4 -4.49 -1.82 -1.89
CA PHE A 4 -4.34 -1.04 -3.10
C PHE A 4 -3.01 -0.29 -3.04
N VAL A 5 -2.21 -0.41 -4.09
CA VAL A 5 -0.86 0.15 -4.16
C VAL A 5 -0.78 1.03 -5.39
N GLU A 6 -0.64 2.33 -5.16
CA GLU A 6 -0.42 3.31 -6.21
C GLU A 6 0.98 3.14 -6.80
N VAL A 7 1.05 3.09 -8.14
CA VAL A 7 2.29 2.94 -8.88
C VAL A 7 2.32 3.90 -10.05
N ASP A 8 3.51 4.45 -10.32
CA ASP A 8 3.76 5.19 -11.55
C ASP A 8 4.23 4.22 -12.64
N GLY A 9 3.35 3.95 -13.60
CA GLY A 9 3.62 3.03 -14.72
C GLY A 9 3.46 1.55 -14.39
N THR A 10 4.13 0.69 -15.17
CA THR A 10 3.98 -0.76 -15.08
C THR A 10 4.77 -1.33 -13.90
N PRO A 11 4.12 -2.08 -12.97
CA PRO A 11 4.82 -2.75 -11.88
C PRO A 11 5.91 -3.71 -12.37
N ALA A 12 7.02 -3.77 -11.65
CA ALA A 12 8.06 -4.76 -11.92
C ALA A 12 7.50 -6.20 -11.78
N ALA A 13 8.00 -7.10 -12.64
CA ALA A 13 7.60 -8.50 -12.59
C ALA A 13 7.85 -9.11 -11.19
N GLY A 14 6.83 -9.79 -10.65
CA GLY A 14 6.89 -10.43 -9.33
C GLY A 14 6.71 -9.48 -8.14
N LEU A 15 6.56 -8.17 -8.33
CA LEU A 15 6.33 -7.22 -7.24
C LEU A 15 5.05 -7.55 -6.46
N GLN A 16 3.99 -7.96 -7.16
CA GLN A 16 2.71 -8.32 -6.56
C GLN A 16 2.84 -9.45 -5.52
N GLU A 17 3.59 -10.49 -5.88
CA GLU A 17 3.82 -11.65 -5.01
C GLU A 17 4.68 -11.26 -3.81
N LYS A 18 5.77 -10.51 -4.03
CA LYS A 18 6.66 -10.04 -2.96
C LYS A 18 5.91 -9.22 -1.92
N LEU A 19 5.04 -8.30 -2.36
CA LEU A 19 4.21 -7.50 -1.45
C LEU A 19 3.24 -8.39 -0.65
N GLY A 20 2.59 -9.36 -1.30
CA GLY A 20 1.72 -10.32 -0.62
C GLY A 20 2.47 -11.14 0.46
N ASN A 21 3.70 -11.55 0.16
CA ASN A 21 4.54 -12.30 1.09
C ASN A 21 4.97 -11.45 2.29
N VAL A 22 5.46 -10.23 2.06
CA VAL A 22 5.87 -9.32 3.15
C VAL A 22 4.70 -8.98 4.07
N VAL A 23 3.51 -8.67 3.52
CA VAL A 23 2.32 -8.44 4.35
C VAL A 23 2.05 -9.65 5.24
N ARG A 24 2.16 -10.86 4.70
CA ARG A 24 1.96 -12.09 5.47
C ARG A 24 3.03 -12.33 6.52
N GLU A 25 4.30 -12.09 6.20
CA GLU A 25 5.42 -12.36 7.08
C GLU A 25 5.43 -11.39 8.27
N GLU A 26 5.24 -10.11 8.02
CA GLU A 26 5.34 -9.07 9.05
C GLU A 26 4.07 -8.93 9.86
N THR A 27 2.91 -8.94 9.21
CA THR A 27 1.62 -8.65 9.88
C THR A 27 0.82 -9.91 10.23
N LYS A 28 1.24 -11.08 9.73
CA LYS A 28 0.48 -12.35 9.81
C LYS A 28 -0.90 -12.30 9.15
N LEU A 29 -1.19 -11.29 8.33
CA LEU A 29 -2.43 -11.15 7.55
C LEU A 29 -2.25 -11.66 6.11
N ARG A 30 -3.36 -11.89 5.40
CA ARG A 30 -3.34 -12.19 3.96
C ARG A 30 -4.00 -11.05 3.20
N ALA A 31 -3.28 -10.49 2.22
CA ALA A 31 -3.76 -9.43 1.35
C ALA A 31 -3.72 -9.84 -0.12
N ALA A 32 -4.78 -9.51 -0.86
CA ALA A 32 -4.73 -9.40 -2.31
C ALA A 32 -4.09 -8.05 -2.66
N ILE A 33 -3.09 -8.05 -3.53
CA ILE A 33 -2.40 -6.82 -3.95
C ILE A 33 -3.01 -6.36 -5.28
N VAL A 34 -3.49 -5.13 -5.32
CA VAL A 34 -4.06 -4.50 -6.51
C VAL A 34 -3.28 -3.23 -6.80
N PHE A 35 -2.70 -3.14 -7.99
CA PHE A 35 -2.04 -1.91 -8.43
C PHE A 35 -3.06 -0.96 -9.04
N VAL A 36 -2.93 0.32 -8.71
CA VAL A 36 -3.73 1.41 -9.26
C VAL A 36 -2.81 2.51 -9.77
N GLY A 37 -3.31 3.31 -10.72
CA GLY A 37 -2.58 4.45 -11.25
C GLY A 37 -2.47 5.59 -10.24
N VAL A 38 -1.58 6.54 -10.55
CA VAL A 38 -1.42 7.76 -9.75
C VAL A 38 -2.73 8.54 -9.69
N GLY A 39 -3.15 8.92 -8.50
CA GLY A 39 -4.39 9.64 -8.20
C GLY A 39 -5.64 8.76 -8.06
N GLU A 40 -5.54 7.45 -8.27
CA GLU A 40 -6.71 6.55 -8.21
C GLU A 40 -7.00 6.02 -6.80
N LEU A 41 -6.06 6.14 -5.86
CA LEU A 41 -6.33 5.80 -4.46
C LEU A 41 -7.37 6.76 -3.88
N ALA A 42 -8.40 6.18 -3.26
CA ALA A 42 -9.42 6.96 -2.59
C ALA A 42 -8.79 7.79 -1.47
N ASN A 43 -8.80 9.12 -1.63
CA ASN A 43 -8.54 10.02 -0.53
C ASN A 43 -9.75 9.95 0.41
N ASP A 44 -9.55 9.51 1.64
CA ASP A 44 -10.62 9.40 2.63
C ASP A 44 -11.00 10.76 3.24
N GLY A 45 -10.43 11.85 2.73
CA GLY A 45 -10.69 13.23 3.16
C GLY A 45 -10.08 13.55 4.52
N LYS A 46 -9.33 12.62 5.12
CA LYS A 46 -8.69 12.84 6.41
C LYS A 46 -7.35 13.51 6.21
N VAL A 47 -7.27 14.76 6.65
CA VAL A 47 -6.00 15.44 6.86
C VAL A 47 -5.39 14.86 8.13
N ILE A 48 -4.27 14.13 8.01
CA ILE A 48 -3.49 13.72 9.16
C ILE A 48 -2.56 14.89 9.51
N GLU A 49 -2.86 15.64 10.57
CA GLU A 49 -1.88 16.55 11.16
C GLU A 49 -0.77 15.71 11.80
N ASP A 50 0.33 15.53 11.09
CA ASP A 50 1.50 14.79 11.57
C ASP A 50 2.31 15.62 12.57
N SER A 51 1.71 15.91 13.73
CA SER A 51 2.36 16.61 14.84
C SER A 51 3.22 15.63 15.64
N ARG A 52 4.44 15.36 15.18
CA ARG A 52 5.42 14.58 15.95
C ARG A 52 6.23 15.51 16.83
N SER A 53 6.05 15.42 18.15
CA SER A 53 6.97 16.03 19.12
C SER A 53 8.08 15.02 19.43
N TYR A 54 9.32 15.42 19.21
CA TYR A 54 10.52 14.67 19.62
C TYR A 54 11.19 15.44 20.77
N GLU A 55 10.56 15.43 21.95
CA GLU A 55 11.23 15.78 23.21
C GLU A 55 11.89 14.55 23.85
#